data_AF-E9I4Z1-F1
#
_entry.id   AF-E9I4Z1-F1
#
_cell.length_a   1.000
_cell.length_b   1.000
_cell.length_c   1.000
_cell.angle_alpha   90.00
_cell.angle_beta   90.00
_cell.angle_gamma   90.00
#
_symmetry.space_group_name_H-M   'P 1'
#
loop_
_entity.id
_entity.type
_entity.pdbx_description
1 polymer ?
#
loop_
_entity_poly.entity_id
_entity_poly.type
_entity_poly.pdbx_seq_one_letter_code
_entity_poly.pdbx_strand_id
1 'polypeptide(L)'
;VKKASFTNNPISNLRKRFSSRLSELGVDLMQKFLTYDPSKRITAEEALNHTYLKEPPFPIHPSMLPTWPAKSEANGARKAQSPKPPSGGRAYKQLNEEVDVDSNTGFHMGNAQVDRRTNLLGPGFSLKF
;
A
#
# COMPACT_ATOMS: atom_id res chain seq x y z
N VAL A 1 18.46 -14.74 22.44
CA VAL A 1 17.16 -14.91 21.74
C VAL A 1 16.06 -14.33 22.64
N LYS A 2 15.38 -13.24 22.26
CA LYS A 2 14.27 -12.69 23.06
C LYS A 2 13.09 -13.65 22.99
N LYS A 3 12.62 -14.15 24.14
CA LYS A 3 11.41 -14.97 24.21
C LYS A 3 10.21 -14.07 23.94
N ALA A 4 9.56 -14.25 22.80
CA ALA A 4 8.26 -13.63 22.54
C ALA A 4 7.24 -14.27 23.49
N SER A 5 6.59 -13.44 24.32
CA SER A 5 5.46 -13.87 25.14
C SER A 5 4.18 -13.61 24.34
N PHE A 6 3.46 -14.66 24.01
CA PHE A 6 2.21 -14.55 23.25
C PHE A 6 1.05 -14.35 24.21
N THR A 7 0.21 -13.36 23.93
CA THR A 7 -1.02 -13.15 24.67
C THR A 7 -1.98 -14.29 24.37
N ASN A 8 -2.42 -14.99 25.42
CA ASN A 8 -3.47 -16.00 25.30
C ASN A 8 -4.78 -15.26 25.00
N ASN A 9 -5.30 -15.44 23.79
CA ASN A 9 -6.58 -14.87 23.35
C ASN A 9 -7.61 -16.00 23.30
N PRO A 10 -8.26 -16.34 24.43
CA PRO A 10 -9.15 -17.49 24.51
C PRO A 10 -10.46 -17.29 23.75
N ILE A 11 -10.85 -16.05 23.47
CA ILE A 11 -12.15 -15.70 22.87
C ILE A 11 -11.98 -15.26 21.42
N SER A 12 -12.59 -16.00 20.51
CA SER A 12 -12.67 -15.68 19.09
C SER A 12 -13.74 -14.62 18.82
N ASN A 13 -13.35 -13.46 18.30
CA ASN A 13 -14.29 -12.44 17.81
C ASN A 13 -14.82 -12.73 16.39
N LEU A 14 -14.48 -13.89 15.82
CA LEU A 14 -14.83 -14.25 14.45
C LEU A 14 -16.34 -14.30 14.23
N ARG A 15 -17.09 -14.87 15.18
CA ARG A 15 -18.56 -14.96 15.07
C ARG A 15 -19.20 -13.58 14.99
N LYS A 16 -18.73 -12.62 15.80
CA LYS A 16 -19.23 -11.24 15.77
C LYS A 16 -18.88 -10.51 14.48
N ARG A 17 -17.69 -10.76 13.92
CA ARG A 17 -17.20 -10.06 12.72
C ARG A 17 -17.78 -10.60 11.42
N PHE A 18 -18.07 -11.90 11.38
CA PHE A 18 -18.46 -12.61 10.15
C PHE A 18 -19.88 -13.19 10.19
N SER A 19 -20.67 -12.92 11.24
CA SER A 19 -22.05 -13.40 11.39
C SER A 19 -22.96 -13.12 10.20
N SER A 20 -22.70 -12.05 9.43
CA SER A 20 -23.50 -11.68 8.25
C SER A 20 -23.00 -12.29 6.94
N ARG A 21 -21.77 -12.83 6.90
CA ARG A 21 -21.12 -13.32 5.67
C ARG A 21 -20.90 -14.82 5.65
N LEU A 22 -20.80 -15.44 6.83
CA LEU A 22 -20.51 -16.85 6.98
C LEU A 22 -21.60 -17.53 7.81
N SER A 23 -21.90 -18.76 7.44
CA SER A 23 -22.66 -19.68 8.28
C SER A 23 -21.86 -20.06 9.54
N GLU A 24 -22.51 -20.75 10.47
CA GLU A 24 -21.82 -21.31 11.64
C GLU A 24 -20.66 -22.24 11.23
N LEU A 25 -20.86 -23.04 10.17
CA LEU A 25 -19.84 -23.95 9.64
C LEU A 25 -18.66 -23.19 9.03
N GLY A 26 -18.91 -22.03 8.41
CA GLY A 26 -17.85 -21.17 7.88
C GLY A 26 -17.04 -20.50 8.98
N VAL A 27 -17.70 -20.08 10.06
CA VAL A 27 -17.04 -19.54 11.24
C VAL A 27 -16.17 -20.61 11.93
N ASP A 28 -16.67 -21.85 12.04
CA ASP A 28 -15.92 -22.99 12.59
C ASP A 28 -14.66 -23.30 11.76
N LEU A 29 -14.79 -23.39 10.44
CA LEU A 29 -13.65 -23.62 9.54
C LEU A 29 -12.59 -22.51 9.67
N MET A 30 -13.03 -21.25 9.75
CA MET A 30 -12.12 -20.11 9.89
C MET A 30 -11.42 -20.10 11.25
N GLN A 31 -12.09 -20.52 12.33
CA GLN A 31 -11.45 -20.67 13.64
C GLN A 31 -10.34 -21.73 13.60
N LYS A 32 -10.58 -22.84 12.89
CA LYS A 32 -9.58 -23.88 12.68
C LYS A 32 -8.37 -23.39 11.87
N PHE A 33 -8.58 -22.58 10.82
CA PHE A 33 -7.49 -21.97 10.05
C PHE A 33 -6.67 -20.97 10.86
N LEU A 34 -7.33 -20.15 11.68
CA LEU A 34 -6.69 -19.09 12.47
C LEU A 34 -6.26 -19.54 13.86
N THR A 35 -6.25 -20.85 14.13
CA THR A 35 -5.75 -21.41 15.39
C THR A 35 -4.26 -21.10 15.53
N TYR A 36 -3.91 -20.49 16.67
CA TYR A 36 -2.57 -19.99 16.92
C TYR A 36 -1.52 -21.12 16.96
N ASP A 37 -1.80 -22.17 17.74
CA ASP A 37 -0.94 -23.35 17.86
C ASP A 37 -0.91 -24.12 16.52
N PRO A 38 0.25 -24.19 15.83
CA PRO A 38 0.34 -24.87 14.54
C PRO A 38 0.04 -26.37 14.64
N SER A 39 0.27 -26.99 15.81
CA SER A 39 0.00 -28.42 16.03
C SER A 39 -1.50 -28.72 16.09
N LYS A 40 -2.32 -27.71 16.41
CA LYS A 40 -3.78 -27.79 16.48
C LYS A 40 -4.47 -27.15 15.29
N ARG A 41 -3.70 -26.49 14.41
CA ARG A 41 -4.24 -25.85 13.21
C ARG A 41 -4.60 -26.91 12.20
N ILE A 42 -5.74 -26.75 11.56
CA ILE A 42 -6.23 -27.68 10.54
C ILE A 42 -5.26 -27.78 9.35
N THR A 43 -5.09 -28.99 8.83
CA THR A 43 -4.33 -29.25 7.61
C THR A 43 -5.16 -28.96 6.36
N ALA A 44 -4.51 -28.83 5.20
CA ALA A 44 -5.22 -28.61 3.94
C ALA A 44 -6.16 -29.77 3.58
N GLU A 45 -5.74 -31.01 3.87
CA GLU A 45 -6.52 -32.23 3.60
C GLU A 45 -7.79 -32.29 4.46
N GLU A 46 -7.67 -31.97 5.75
CA GLU A 46 -8.82 -31.89 6.66
C GLU A 46 -9.76 -30.73 6.26
N ALA A 47 -9.20 -29.58 5.87
CA ALA A 47 -9.97 -28.42 5.46
C ALA A 47 -10.78 -28.67 4.19
N LEU A 48 -10.22 -29.39 3.21
CA LEU A 48 -10.91 -29.77 1.98
C LEU A 48 -12.14 -30.64 2.26
N ASN A 49 -12.07 -31.48 3.28
CA ASN A 49 -13.15 -32.39 3.67
C ASN A 49 -14.23 -31.73 4.55
N HIS A 50 -14.03 -30.48 4.96
CA HIS A 50 -14.93 -29.77 5.86
C HIS A 50 -16.33 -29.59 5.27
N THR A 51 -17.36 -29.68 6.12
CA THR A 51 -18.78 -29.57 5.71
C THR A 51 -19.11 -28.22 5.08
N TYR A 52 -18.44 -27.16 5.51
CA TYR A 52 -18.59 -25.81 4.93
C TYR A 52 -18.36 -25.77 3.42
N LEU A 53 -17.42 -26.54 2.87
CA LEU A 53 -17.16 -26.52 1.42
C LEU A 53 -18.20 -27.33 0.61
N LYS A 54 -19.08 -28.06 1.30
CA LYS A 54 -20.17 -28.85 0.72
C LYS A 54 -21.52 -28.17 0.91
N GLU A 55 -21.58 -27.07 1.66
CA GLU A 55 -22.80 -26.30 1.87
C GLU A 55 -23.02 -25.29 0.73
N PRO A 56 -24.26 -24.90 0.45
CA PRO A 56 -24.54 -23.83 -0.51
C PRO A 56 -24.13 -22.45 0.06
N PRO A 57 -23.60 -21.52 -0.75
CA PRO A 57 -23.43 -21.61 -2.21
C PRO A 57 -22.20 -22.42 -2.62
N PHE A 58 -22.35 -23.25 -3.66
CA PHE A 58 -21.27 -24.05 -4.21
C PHE A 58 -20.20 -23.18 -4.90
N PRO A 59 -18.95 -23.67 -4.98
CA PRO A 59 -17.90 -22.99 -5.73
C PRO A 59 -18.31 -22.79 -7.20
N ILE A 60 -18.04 -21.60 -7.71
CA ILE A 60 -18.26 -21.29 -9.12
C ILE A 60 -17.31 -22.08 -10.01
N HIS A 61 -17.81 -22.54 -11.15
CA HIS A 61 -16.97 -23.28 -12.11
C HIS A 61 -15.77 -22.41 -12.55
N PRO A 62 -14.55 -22.96 -12.68
CA PRO A 62 -13.36 -22.17 -12.98
C PRO A 62 -13.46 -21.33 -14.26
N SER A 63 -14.23 -21.76 -15.26
CA SER A 63 -14.46 -20.98 -16.49
C SER A 63 -15.29 -19.71 -16.29
N MET A 64 -16.03 -19.60 -15.18
CA MET A 64 -16.79 -18.41 -14.79
C MET A 64 -15.98 -17.45 -13.92
N LEU A 65 -14.78 -17.86 -13.49
CA LEU A 65 -13.86 -16.94 -12.81
C LEU A 65 -13.41 -15.86 -13.80
N PRO A 66 -13.18 -14.62 -13.34
CA PRO A 66 -12.56 -13.60 -14.17
C PRO A 66 -11.20 -14.11 -14.66
N THR A 67 -10.98 -14.11 -15.97
CA THR A 67 -9.71 -14.57 -16.56
C THR A 67 -8.62 -13.53 -16.34
N TRP A 68 -7.43 -14.00 -16.00
CA TRP A 68 -6.22 -13.20 -15.82
C TRP A 68 -5.49 -13.05 -17.17
N PRO A 69 -4.81 -11.92 -17.47
CA PRO A 69 -4.56 -10.77 -16.59
C PRO A 69 -5.81 -9.90 -16.43
N ALA A 70 -5.92 -9.25 -15.26
CA ALA A 70 -6.98 -8.27 -15.06
C ALA A 70 -6.90 -7.18 -16.15
N LYS A 71 -8.02 -6.57 -16.56
CA LYS A 71 -8.00 -5.47 -17.55
C LYS A 71 -7.05 -4.32 -17.18
N SER A 72 -6.72 -4.17 -15.90
CA SER A 72 -5.71 -3.23 -15.38
C SER A 72 -4.26 -3.65 -15.65
N GLU A 73 -3.98 -4.94 -15.77
CA GLU A 73 -2.64 -5.49 -16.02
C GLU A 73 -2.31 -5.58 -17.52
N ALA A 74 -3.33 -5.71 -18.37
CA ALA A 74 -3.16 -5.52 -19.82
C ALA A 74 -2.71 -4.08 -20.17
N ASN A 75 -3.04 -3.12 -19.30
CA ASN A 75 -2.52 -1.76 -19.34
C ASN A 75 -1.39 -1.60 -18.32
N GLY A 76 -0.34 -2.42 -18.44
CA GLY A 76 0.94 -2.17 -17.79
C GLY A 76 1.24 -0.67 -17.92
N ALA A 77 1.40 -0.01 -16.77
CA ALA A 77 1.41 1.43 -16.61
C ALA A 77 1.87 2.11 -17.90
N ARG A 78 0.93 2.73 -18.65
CA ARG A 78 1.35 3.72 -19.64
C ARG A 78 2.20 4.67 -18.83
N LYS A 79 3.52 4.67 -19.06
CA LYS A 79 4.42 5.67 -18.49
C LYS A 79 3.71 6.96 -18.78
N ALA A 80 3.13 7.59 -17.75
CA ALA A 80 2.52 8.89 -17.93
C ALA A 80 3.62 9.69 -18.60
N GLN A 81 3.35 10.24 -19.78
CA GLN A 81 4.18 11.31 -20.29
C GLN A 81 3.94 12.47 -19.33
N SER A 82 4.50 12.38 -18.12
CA SER A 82 4.77 13.56 -17.33
C SER A 82 5.56 14.46 -18.27
N PRO A 83 5.08 15.69 -18.51
CA PRO A 83 5.84 16.66 -19.26
C PRO A 83 7.25 16.67 -18.69
N LYS A 84 8.26 16.64 -19.56
CA LYS A 84 9.65 16.72 -19.10
C LYS A 84 9.73 17.90 -18.12
N PRO A 85 10.35 17.72 -16.94
CA PRO A 85 10.48 18.81 -16.00
C PRO A 85 11.10 20.01 -16.75
N PRO A 86 10.60 21.24 -16.50
CA PRO A 86 11.15 22.41 -17.15
C PRO A 86 12.66 22.43 -16.92
N SER A 87 13.43 22.65 -17.99
CA SER A 87 14.88 22.83 -17.87
C SER A 87 15.12 23.87 -16.78
N GLY A 88 15.86 23.49 -15.74
CA GLY A 88 16.13 24.34 -14.57
C GLY A 88 16.43 25.76 -15.00
N GLY A 89 15.81 26.74 -14.32
CA GLY A 89 15.88 28.15 -14.67
C GLY A 89 17.32 28.66 -14.81
N ARG A 90 17.49 29.81 -15.48
CA ARG A 90 18.79 30.41 -15.87
C ARG A 90 19.91 30.31 -14.81
N ALA A 91 19.56 30.36 -13.52
CA ALA A 91 20.49 30.16 -12.41
C ALA A 91 21.29 28.84 -12.48
N TYR A 92 20.70 27.73 -12.94
CA TYR A 92 21.41 26.44 -13.06
C TYR A 92 22.52 26.47 -14.13
N LYS A 93 22.32 27.24 -15.21
CA LYS A 93 23.29 27.33 -16.30
C LYS A 93 24.52 28.17 -15.92
N GLN A 94 24.38 29.03 -14.92
CA GLN A 94 25.43 29.92 -14.42
C GLN A 94 26.27 29.28 -13.29
N LEU A 95 25.89 28.10 -12.79
CA LEU A 95 26.68 27.35 -11.79
C LEU A 95 27.82 26.52 -12.41
N ASN A 96 27.87 26.36 -13.74
CA ASN A 96 28.89 25.58 -14.42
C ASN A 96 30.10 26.43 -14.87
N GLU A 97 30.08 27.73 -14.64
CA GLU A 97 31.22 28.62 -14.84
C GLU A 97 31.54 29.29 -13.51
N GLU A 98 32.65 28.84 -12.92
CA GLU A 98 33.34 29.38 -11.73
C GLU A 98 32.72 29.14 -10.35
N VAL A 99 33.18 28.09 -9.65
CA VAL A 99 33.30 28.09 -8.18
C VAL A 99 34.60 27.37 -7.78
N ASP A 100 35.55 28.13 -7.26
CA ASP A 100 36.73 27.65 -6.53
C ASP A 100 36.30 26.84 -5.29
N VAL A 101 37.02 25.76 -5.00
CA VAL A 101 36.64 24.69 -4.04
C VAL A 101 36.90 25.08 -2.56
N ASP A 102 36.83 26.37 -2.20
CA ASP A 102 37.02 26.84 -0.81
C ASP A 102 36.01 27.90 -0.37
N SER A 103 34.73 27.70 -0.64
CA SER A 103 33.70 28.46 0.06
C SER A 103 32.52 27.55 0.34
N ASN A 104 32.11 27.55 1.59
CA ASN A 104 30.97 26.82 2.15
C ASN A 104 29.63 27.27 1.50
N THR A 105 29.44 27.02 0.21
CA THR A 105 28.28 27.40 -0.61
C THR A 105 27.35 26.23 -0.87
N GLY A 106 26.83 25.65 0.22
CA GLY A 106 25.61 24.84 0.17
C GLY A 106 24.36 25.69 -0.10
N PHE A 107 23.18 25.06 -0.06
CA PHE A 107 21.87 25.70 -0.30
C PHE A 107 21.65 26.97 0.53
N HIS A 108 21.93 28.13 -0.06
CA HIS A 108 21.57 29.42 0.50
C HIS A 108 20.12 29.72 0.11
N MET A 109 19.18 29.36 0.98
CA MET A 109 17.86 29.98 0.94
C MET A 109 18.09 31.44 1.31
N GLY A 110 18.04 32.34 0.31
CA GLY A 110 18.32 33.75 0.48
C GLY A 110 17.61 34.29 1.71
N ASN A 111 18.39 34.89 2.61
CA ASN A 111 17.87 35.55 3.81
C ASN A 111 16.74 36.47 3.39
N ALA A 112 15.50 36.06 3.68
CA ALA A 112 14.35 36.93 3.59
C ALA A 112 14.58 38.03 4.63
N GLN A 113 15.09 39.18 4.20
CA GLN A 113 14.85 40.40 4.96
C GLN A 113 13.33 40.51 5.13
N VAL A 114 12.93 40.49 6.40
CA VAL A 114 11.55 40.64 6.83
C VAL A 114 11.11 42.06 6.48
N ASP A 115 10.63 42.25 5.26
CA ASP A 115 9.78 43.37 4.90
C ASP A 115 8.35 42.84 4.71
N ARG A 116 7.50 43.16 5.68
CA ARG A 116 6.09 42.71 5.80
C ARG A 116 5.16 43.29 4.73
N ARG A 117 5.55 43.39 3.46
CA ARG A 117 4.70 44.08 2.46
C ARG A 117 4.61 43.53 1.05
N THR A 118 5.25 42.42 0.67
CA THR A 118 4.96 41.82 -0.65
C THR A 118 5.05 40.29 -0.62
N ASN A 119 3.96 39.62 -1.00
CA ASN A 119 4.01 38.21 -1.42
C ASN A 119 4.68 38.16 -2.79
N LEU A 120 6.02 38.20 -2.81
CA LEU A 120 6.77 38.04 -4.04
C LEU A 120 6.76 36.56 -4.41
N LEU A 121 5.96 36.23 -5.42
CA LEU A 121 6.02 34.98 -6.16
C LEU A 121 7.48 34.70 -6.52
N GLY A 122 8.13 33.80 -5.80
CA GLY A 122 9.24 33.04 -6.37
C GLY A 122 8.75 32.31 -7.62
N PRO A 123 9.64 31.87 -8.53
CA PRO A 123 9.27 31.15 -9.75
C PRO A 123 8.77 29.74 -9.41
N GLY A 124 7.62 29.67 -8.76
CA GLY A 124 6.91 28.47 -8.35
C GLY A 124 5.66 28.31 -9.20
N PHE A 125 5.33 27.06 -9.50
CA PHE A 125 4.19 26.66 -10.30
C PHE A 125 2.87 27.15 -9.69
N SER A 126 1.92 27.58 -10.54
CA SER A 126 0.56 27.98 -10.14
C SER A 126 -0.43 26.95 -10.67
N LEU A 127 -1.18 26.28 -9.79
CA LEU A 127 -2.34 25.47 -10.18
C LEU A 127 -3.56 26.39 -10.30
N LYS A 128 -4.25 26.31 -11.44
CA LYS A 128 -5.60 26.84 -11.60
C LYS A 128 -6.57 25.67 -11.41
N PHE A 129 -7.50 25.82 -10.48
CA PHE A 129 -8.67 24.96 -10.35
C PHE A 129 -9.72 25.34 -11.39
#